data_AF-A0A920U9P4-F1
#
_entry.id   AF-A0A920U9P4-F1
#
_cell.length_a   1.000
_cell.length_b   1.000
_cell.length_c   1.000
_cell.angle_alpha   90.00
_cell.angle_beta   90.00
_cell.angle_gamma   90.00
#
_symmetry.space_group_name_H-M   'P 1'
#
loop_
_entity.id
_entity.type
_entity.pdbx_description
1 polymer ?
#
loop_
_entity_poly.entity_id
_entity_poly.type
_entity_poly.pdbx_seq_one_letter_code
_entity_poly.pdbx_strand_id
1 'polypeptide(L)'
;MFQGAAAAGFALDVLGVTTAAAIHDGDPYTQGLARAFADAFEAGGGTMTAFTAVNKGDSDMVPVLTEVAAGSPEMLFFPIFQPEGRLHRPTGRRRGGHGGHHAHGC
;
A
#
# COMPACT_ATOMS: atom_id res chain seq x y z
N MET A 1 -4.03 -15.99 -1.42
CA MET A 1 -3.60 -15.26 -0.19
C MET A 1 -4.84 -14.73 0.51
N PHE A 2 -4.96 -14.90 1.84
CA PHE A 2 -6.15 -14.47 2.60
C PHE A 2 -6.40 -12.96 2.57
N GLN A 3 -5.33 -12.16 2.53
CA GLN A 3 -5.43 -10.70 2.57
C GLN A 3 -6.04 -10.08 1.30
N GLY A 4 -5.77 -10.64 0.11
CA GLY A 4 -6.40 -10.18 -1.14
C GLY A 4 -7.90 -10.45 -1.19
N ALA A 5 -8.32 -11.62 -0.69
CA ALA A 5 -9.73 -11.98 -0.60
C ALA A 5 -10.51 -11.13 0.42
N ALA A 6 -9.90 -10.81 1.56
CA ALA A 6 -10.51 -9.93 2.56
C ALA A 6 -10.68 -8.50 2.03
N ALA A 7 -9.70 -7.99 1.28
CA ALA A 7 -9.78 -6.67 0.64
C ALA A 7 -10.87 -6.63 -0.45
N ALA A 8 -11.00 -7.69 -1.24
CA ALA A 8 -12.07 -7.81 -2.24
C ALA A 8 -13.47 -7.85 -1.60
N GLY A 9 -13.65 -8.62 -0.52
CA GLY A 9 -14.91 -8.65 0.23
C GLY A 9 -15.25 -7.29 0.82
N PHE A 10 -14.28 -6.55 1.38
CA PHE A 10 -14.51 -5.19 1.87
C PHE A 10 -14.92 -4.23 0.74
N ALA A 11 -14.30 -4.36 -0.43
CA ALA A 11 -14.62 -3.55 -1.60
C ALA A 11 -16.07 -3.74 -2.07
N LEU A 12 -16.49 -4.99 -2.20
CA LEU A 12 -17.84 -5.32 -2.68
C LEU A 12 -18.91 -5.11 -1.59
N ASP A 13 -18.69 -5.64 -0.39
CA ASP A 13 -19.73 -5.74 0.64
C ASP A 13 -19.85 -4.46 1.49
N VAL A 14 -18.74 -3.71 1.66
CA VAL A 14 -18.72 -2.52 2.53
C VAL A 14 -18.68 -1.23 1.71
N LEU A 15 -17.79 -1.15 0.72
CA LEU A 15 -17.68 0.04 -0.12
C LEU A 15 -18.70 0.05 -1.26
N GLY A 16 -19.27 -1.11 -1.63
CA GLY A 16 -20.23 -1.21 -2.73
C GLY A 16 -19.62 -0.93 -4.10
N VAL A 17 -18.30 -1.01 -4.24
CA VAL A 17 -17.62 -0.76 -5.51
C VAL A 17 -17.72 -1.99 -6.40
N THR A 18 -17.99 -1.76 -7.68
CA THR A 18 -18.15 -2.81 -8.69
C THR A 18 -16.96 -2.88 -9.64
N THR A 19 -16.14 -1.84 -9.66
CA THR A 19 -14.96 -1.76 -10.53
C THR A 19 -13.69 -1.47 -9.74
N ALA A 20 -12.62 -2.19 -10.03
CA ALA A 20 -11.33 -1.99 -9.37
C ALA A 20 -10.17 -2.13 -10.36
N ALA A 21 -9.05 -1.48 -10.06
CA ALA A 21 -7.79 -1.66 -10.77
C ALA A 21 -6.72 -2.15 -9.78
N ALA A 22 -5.78 -2.95 -10.25
CA ALA A 22 -4.64 -3.40 -9.46
C ALA A 22 -3.31 -3.06 -10.13
N ILE A 23 -2.37 -2.59 -9.33
CA ILE A 23 -0.99 -2.31 -9.76
C ILE A 23 -0.04 -3.11 -8.85
N HIS A 24 0.93 -3.83 -9.41
CA HIS A 24 1.98 -4.52 -8.64
C HIS A 24 3.38 -4.03 -9.02
N ASP A 25 4.39 -4.27 -8.19
CA ASP A 25 5.78 -3.83 -8.46
C ASP A 25 6.65 -4.88 -9.18
N GLY A 26 6.02 -5.99 -9.61
CA GLY A 26 6.67 -7.08 -10.33
C GLY A 26 7.37 -8.08 -9.41
N ASP A 27 7.41 -7.82 -8.10
CA ASP A 27 7.81 -8.82 -7.12
C ASP A 27 6.80 -9.99 -7.11
N PRO A 28 7.26 -11.25 -7.08
CA PRO A 28 6.36 -12.40 -6.97
C PRO A 28 5.37 -12.29 -5.80
N TYR A 29 5.76 -11.63 -4.70
CA TYR A 29 4.88 -11.39 -3.56
C TYR A 29 3.76 -10.39 -3.88
N THR A 30 4.10 -9.20 -4.40
CA THR A 30 3.09 -8.16 -4.71
C THR A 30 2.19 -8.60 -5.88
N GLN A 31 2.76 -9.30 -6.86
CA GLN A 31 2.03 -9.90 -7.96
C GLN A 31 1.03 -10.95 -7.46
N GLY A 32 1.46 -11.84 -6.56
CA GLY A 32 0.58 -12.86 -5.99
C GLY A 32 -0.54 -12.24 -5.13
N LEU A 33 -0.26 -11.11 -4.46
CA LEU A 33 -1.26 -10.41 -3.66
C LEU A 33 -2.27 -9.67 -4.53
N ALA A 34 -1.80 -8.93 -5.55
CA ALA A 34 -2.65 -8.27 -6.53
C ALA A 34 -3.51 -9.29 -7.29
N ARG A 35 -2.94 -10.44 -7.66
CA ARG A 35 -3.67 -11.50 -8.33
C ARG A 35 -4.73 -12.11 -7.43
N ALA A 36 -4.40 -12.39 -6.18
CA ALA A 36 -5.37 -12.91 -5.21
C ALA A 36 -6.53 -11.91 -4.93
N PHE A 37 -6.26 -10.61 -4.98
CA PHE A 37 -7.30 -9.59 -4.92
C PHE A 37 -8.18 -9.61 -6.18
N ALA A 38 -7.57 -9.57 -7.37
CA ALA A 38 -8.28 -9.59 -8.64
C ALA A 38 -9.19 -10.82 -8.77
N ASP A 39 -8.65 -12.02 -8.53
CA ASP A 39 -9.39 -13.27 -8.62
C ASP A 39 -10.58 -13.28 -7.63
N ALA A 40 -10.40 -12.75 -6.42
CA ALA A 40 -11.46 -12.68 -5.41
C ALA A 40 -12.51 -11.60 -5.71
N PHE A 41 -12.09 -10.46 -6.25
CA PHE A 41 -12.98 -9.37 -6.65
C PHE A 41 -13.86 -9.78 -7.82
N GLU A 42 -13.29 -10.45 -8.83
CA GLU A 42 -14.03 -11.04 -9.94
C GLU A 42 -14.96 -12.17 -9.49
N ALA A 43 -14.50 -13.04 -8.59
CA ALA A 43 -15.35 -14.11 -8.03
C ALA A 43 -16.54 -13.57 -7.22
N GLY A 44 -16.40 -12.37 -6.62
CA GLY A 44 -17.48 -11.68 -5.92
C GLY A 44 -18.40 -10.86 -6.82
N GLY A 45 -18.18 -10.86 -8.14
CA GLY A 45 -19.00 -10.13 -9.13
C GLY A 45 -18.52 -8.72 -9.46
N GLY A 46 -17.36 -8.31 -8.94
CA GLY A 46 -16.66 -7.09 -9.36
C GLY A 46 -15.95 -7.27 -10.70
N THR A 47 -15.57 -6.16 -11.33
CA THR A 47 -14.85 -6.14 -12.61
C THR A 47 -13.50 -5.45 -12.44
N MET A 48 -12.43 -6.11 -12.90
CA MET A 48 -11.11 -5.49 -12.95
C MET A 48 -10.98 -4.63 -14.21
N THR A 49 -10.81 -3.32 -14.05
CA THR A 49 -10.66 -2.37 -15.17
C THR A 49 -9.22 -2.27 -15.66
N ALA A 50 -8.26 -2.54 -14.78
CA ALA A 50 -6.85 -2.62 -15.13
C ALA A 50 -6.10 -3.57 -14.18
N PHE A 51 -5.16 -4.33 -14.73
CA PHE A 51 -4.20 -5.13 -13.96
C PHE A 51 -2.83 -4.92 -14.58
N THR A 52 -2.00 -4.10 -13.95
CA THR A 52 -0.74 -3.64 -14.55
C THR A 52 0.41 -3.68 -13.53
N ALA A 53 1.63 -3.46 -14.02
CA ALA A 53 2.85 -3.52 -13.24
C ALA A 53 3.61 -2.21 -13.33
N VAL A 54 4.25 -1.80 -12.24
CA VAL A 54 5.30 -0.78 -12.23
C VAL A 54 6.66 -1.45 -12.07
N ASN A 55 7.69 -0.92 -12.71
CA ASN A 55 9.03 -1.44 -12.48
C ASN A 55 9.61 -0.84 -11.19
N LYS A 56 10.30 -1.67 -10.40
CA LYS A 56 11.06 -1.18 -9.25
C LYS A 56 12.14 -0.20 -9.73
N GLY A 57 12.05 1.04 -9.30
CA GLY A 57 12.98 2.12 -9.69
C GLY A 57 12.46 3.05 -10.78
N ASP A 58 11.27 2.80 -11.34
CA ASP A 58 10.58 3.80 -12.17
C ASP A 58 10.21 5.02 -11.30
N SER A 59 10.78 6.17 -11.63
CA SER A 59 10.39 7.46 -11.05
C SER A 59 9.14 8.04 -11.68
N ASP A 60 8.79 7.59 -12.90
CA ASP A 60 7.64 8.08 -13.66
C ASP A 60 6.48 7.07 -13.63
N MET A 61 5.61 7.22 -12.64
CA MET A 61 4.38 6.44 -12.51
C MET A 61 3.21 6.97 -13.35
N VAL A 62 3.41 8.11 -14.03
CA VAL A 62 2.37 8.81 -14.80
C VAL A 62 1.72 7.93 -15.87
N PRO A 63 2.47 7.15 -16.69
CA PRO A 63 1.86 6.33 -17.75
C PRO A 63 0.93 5.26 -17.17
N VAL A 64 1.37 4.58 -16.10
CA VAL A 64 0.61 3.52 -15.44
C VAL A 64 -0.64 4.08 -14.75
N LEU A 65 -0.52 5.22 -14.08
CA LEU A 65 -1.67 5.91 -13.48
C LEU A 65 -2.64 6.43 -14.54
N THR A 66 -2.15 6.82 -15.72
CA THR A 66 -2.99 7.27 -16.84
C THR A 66 -3.78 6.11 -17.43
N GLU A 67 -3.15 4.95 -17.62
CA GLU A 67 -3.82 3.73 -18.08
C GLU A 67 -4.92 3.30 -17.10
N VAL A 68 -4.58 3.28 -15.80
CA VAL A 68 -5.54 2.95 -14.74
C VAL A 68 -6.67 3.97 -14.67
N ALA A 69 -6.38 5.27 -14.79
CA ALA A 69 -7.39 6.32 -14.79
C ALA A 69 -8.32 6.24 -16.02
N ALA A 70 -7.83 5.79 -17.18
CA ALA A 70 -8.65 5.58 -18.37
C ALA A 70 -9.73 4.51 -18.14
N GLY A 71 -9.45 3.52 -17.29
CA GLY A 71 -10.41 2.50 -16.86
C GLY A 71 -11.46 3.00 -15.86
N SER A 72 -11.33 4.24 -15.36
CA SER A 72 -12.22 4.84 -14.34
C SER A 72 -12.58 3.89 -13.18
N PRO A 73 -11.62 3.20 -12.54
CA PRO A 73 -11.91 2.31 -11.43
C PRO A 73 -12.48 3.07 -10.24
N GLU A 74 -13.46 2.48 -9.56
CA GLU A 74 -13.94 2.98 -8.26
C GLU A 74 -12.93 2.69 -7.13
N MET A 75 -12.06 1.70 -7.30
CA MET A 75 -11.03 1.34 -6.34
C MET A 75 -9.68 1.04 -7.00
N LEU A 76 -8.59 1.54 -6.42
CA LEU A 76 -7.22 1.18 -6.80
C LEU A 76 -6.54 0.35 -5.71
N PHE A 77 -6.19 -0.88 -6.04
CA PHE A 77 -5.42 -1.78 -5.20
C PHE A 77 -3.93 -1.74 -5.59
N PHE A 78 -3.13 -1.03 -4.79
CA PHE A 78 -1.70 -0.85 -5.03
C PHE A 78 -0.85 -1.34 -3.85
N PRO A 79 -0.56 -2.65 -3.74
CA PRO A 79 0.32 -3.19 -2.72
C PRO A 79 1.78 -2.85 -3.04
N ILE A 80 2.20 -1.63 -2.73
CA ILE A 80 3.60 -1.21 -2.80
C ILE A 80 4.35 -1.72 -1.58
N PHE A 81 5.41 -2.48 -1.83
CA PHE A 81 6.47 -2.67 -0.85
C PHE A 81 7.31 -1.39 -0.83
N GLN A 82 6.94 -0.41 -0.01
CA GLN A 82 7.91 0.58 0.41
C GLN A 82 9.02 -0.21 1.13
N PRO A 83 10.32 -0.08 0.79
CA PRO A 83 11.33 -0.43 1.78
C PRO A 83 10.94 0.38 3.00
N GLU A 84 10.60 -0.34 4.07
CA GLU A 84 10.24 0.23 5.35
C GLU A 84 11.14 1.41 5.56
N GLY A 85 10.54 2.58 5.82
CA GLY A 85 11.28 3.80 5.99
C GLY A 85 12.53 3.48 6.79
N ARG A 86 13.68 3.98 6.34
CA ARG A 86 14.85 4.13 7.20
C ARG A 86 14.46 5.11 8.31
N LEU A 87 13.58 4.65 9.21
CA LEU A 87 13.53 5.05 10.58
C LEU A 87 14.80 4.45 11.16
N HIS A 88 15.90 5.17 10.94
CA HIS A 88 16.86 5.32 12.01
C HIS A 88 16.08 5.87 13.20
N ARG A 89 15.53 4.96 14.01
CA ARG A 89 15.31 5.19 15.41
C ARG A 89 16.70 5.07 16.02
N PRO A 90 17.48 6.15 16.26
CA PRO A 90 18.51 6.01 17.26
C PRO A 90 17.74 5.60 18.52
N THR A 91 18.02 4.40 19.01
CA THR A 91 17.53 3.99 20.32
C THR A 91 18.31 4.81 21.34
N GLY A 92 17.89 6.06 21.49
CA GLY A 92 18.45 7.07 22.37
C GLY A 92 17.31 7.59 23.24
N ARG A 93 16.81 6.71 24.11
CA ARG A 93 15.90 7.10 25.19
C ARG A 93 16.65 8.08 26.10
N ARG A 94 16.39 9.38 25.94
CA ARG A 94 16.55 10.37 27.02
C ARG A 94 15.30 11.24 27.05
N ARG A 95 14.36 10.85 27.92
CA ARG A 95 13.31 11.75 28.41
C ARG A 95 14.01 12.93 29.10
N GLY A 96 13.57 14.14 28.76
CA GLY A 96 14.10 15.37 29.34
C GLY A 96 13.60 15.66 30.76
N GLY A 97 14.33 16.58 31.40
CA GLY A 97 13.75 17.66 32.20
C GLY A 97 13.76 17.51 33.71
N HIS A 98 14.69 18.19 34.39
CA HIS A 98 14.37 19.15 35.45
C HIS A 98 15.59 20.01 35.82
N GLY A 99 15.36 21.31 35.97
CA GLY A 99 16.39 22.31 36.29
C GLY A 99 16.59 22.55 37.79
N GLY A 100 17.52 23.45 38.09
CA GLY A 100 17.56 24.24 39.31
C GLY A 100 18.43 23.72 40.47
N HIS A 101 19.48 24.49 40.75
CA HIS A 101 20.16 24.67 42.04
C HIS A 101 21.02 23.52 42.62
N HIS A 102 22.34 23.71 42.74
CA HIS A 102 22.99 24.32 43.92
C HIS A 102 24.53 24.29 43.77
N ALA A 103 25.16 25.28 44.40
CA ALA A 103 26.60 25.52 44.49
C ALA A 103 27.33 24.52 45.41
N HIS A 104 28.64 24.77 45.56
CA HIS A 104 29.70 24.08 46.35
C HIS A 104 30.51 23.08 45.49
N GLY A 105 31.81 23.23 45.28
CA GLY A 105 32.85 23.85 46.11
C GLY A 105 33.66 22.74 46.76
N CYS A 106 34.72 22.28 46.07
CA CYS A 106 35.94 21.65 46.58
C CYS A 106 36.84 21.26 45.41
#